data_AF-A0A2N1RWH0-F1
#
_entry.id   AF-A0A2N1RWH0-F1
#
_cell.length_a   1.000
_cell.length_b   1.000
_cell.length_c   1.000
_cell.angle_alpha   90.00
_cell.angle_beta   90.00
_cell.angle_gamma   90.00
#
_symmetry.space_group_name_H-M   'P 1'
#
loop_
_entity.id
_entity.type
_entity.pdbx_description
1 polymer ?
#
loop_
_entity_poly.entity_id
_entity_poly.type
_entity_poly.pdbx_seq_one_letter_code
_entity_poly.pdbx_strand_id
1 'polypeptide(L)'
;MLLELIAGNSLLISPLVIQEYVFTLNKLKINPELIYNKSIAFERYCRHYIDSRIISDATFLASQIDSFGNINDIVHLKYAENYCTKLITYDADFNKLKPFSKIEIDILS
;
A
#
# COMPACT_ATOMS: atom_id res chain seq x y z
N MET A 1 18.26 -3.79 0.73
CA MET A 1 16.90 -4.08 0.22
C MET A 1 16.16 -2.85 -0.33
N LEU A 2 15.56 -1.97 0.48
CA LEU A 2 14.69 -0.89 -0.07
C LEU A 2 15.45 0.08 -1.01
N LEU A 3 16.67 0.48 -0.64
CA LEU A 3 17.53 1.30 -1.49
C LEU A 3 17.90 0.61 -2.80
N GLU A 4 18.04 -0.73 -2.80
CA GLU A 4 18.31 -1.51 -4.02
C GLU A 4 17.07 -1.57 -4.91
N LEU A 5 15.87 -1.71 -4.34
CA LEU A 5 14.61 -1.64 -5.09
C LEU A 5 14.40 -0.26 -5.72
N ILE A 6 14.78 0.80 -5.01
CA ILE A 6 14.76 2.17 -5.52
C ILE A 6 15.78 2.32 -6.67
N ALA A 7 17.02 1.88 -6.45
CA ALA A 7 18.08 1.98 -7.45
C ALA A 7 17.77 1.16 -8.72
N GLY A 8 17.12 -0.01 -8.55
CA GLY A 8 16.69 -0.89 -9.64
C GLY A 8 15.36 -0.51 -10.30
N ASN A 9 14.69 0.56 -9.85
CA ASN A 9 13.35 0.96 -10.33
C ASN A 9 12.27 -0.15 -10.21
N SER A 10 12.47 -1.05 -9.23
CA SER A 10 11.57 -2.17 -8.94
C SER A 10 10.63 -1.87 -7.77
N LEU A 11 10.82 -0.75 -7.07
CA LEU A 11 9.87 -0.28 -6.06
C LEU A 11 8.55 0.13 -6.72
N LEU A 12 7.46 -0.26 -6.10
CA LEU A 12 6.12 0.13 -6.48
C LEU A 12 5.35 0.54 -5.23
N ILE A 13 4.59 1.62 -5.32
CA ILE A 13 3.68 2.07 -4.26
C ILE A 13 2.28 2.19 -4.85
N SER A 14 1.26 1.88 -4.05
CA SER A 14 -0.12 2.08 -4.48
C SER A 14 -0.49 3.57 -4.40
N PRO A 15 -1.46 4.04 -5.21
CA PRO A 15 -2.05 5.37 -5.03
C PRO A 15 -2.59 5.60 -3.60
N LEU A 16 -3.05 4.54 -2.94
CA LEU A 16 -3.56 4.60 -1.56
C LEU A 16 -2.47 4.98 -0.56
N VAL A 17 -1.21 4.54 -0.76
CA VAL A 17 -0.08 4.96 0.10
C VAL A 17 0.12 6.47 0.02
N ILE A 18 0.03 7.05 -1.18
CA ILE A 18 0.18 8.50 -1.38
C ILE A 18 -0.98 9.24 -0.70
N GLN A 19 -2.21 8.74 -0.84
CA GLN A 19 -3.39 9.30 -0.17
C GLN A 19 -3.24 9.29 1.36
N GLU A 20 -2.81 8.17 1.94
CA GLU A 20 -2.60 8.02 3.39
C GLU A 20 -1.46 8.92 3.90
N TYR A 21 -0.38 9.04 3.11
CA TYR A 21 0.72 9.96 3.39
C TYR A 21 0.24 11.42 3.46
N VAL A 22 -0.46 11.89 2.42
CA VAL A 22 -0.99 13.26 2.36
C VAL A 22 -1.95 13.53 3.53
N PHE A 23 -2.87 12.61 3.80
CA PHE A 23 -3.82 12.72 4.91
C PHE A 23 -3.10 12.81 6.26
N THR A 24 -2.11 11.94 6.48
CA THR A 24 -1.34 11.88 7.74
C THR A 24 -0.56 13.17 7.96
N LEU A 25 0.16 13.66 6.94
CA LEU A 25 0.91 14.92 7.08
C LEU A 25 0.00 16.12 7.33
N ASN A 26 -1.15 16.19 6.68
CA ASN A 26 -2.12 17.24 6.92
C ASN A 26 -2.67 17.18 8.36
N LYS A 27 -2.96 15.98 8.88
CA LYS A 27 -3.39 15.78 10.28
C LYS A 27 -2.31 16.23 11.28
N LEU A 28 -1.04 16.07 10.91
CA LEU A 28 0.13 16.57 11.66
C LEU A 28 0.38 18.07 11.46
N LYS A 29 -0.49 18.78 10.73
CA LYS A 29 -0.41 20.22 10.43
C LYS A 29 0.87 20.63 9.71
N ILE A 30 1.42 19.73 8.90
CA ILE A 30 2.56 20.05 8.03
C ILE A 30 2.12 21.04 6.95
N ASN A 31 3.03 21.92 6.53
CA ASN A 31 2.78 22.92 5.50
C ASN A 31 2.26 22.27 4.19
N PRO A 32 1.12 22.73 3.62
CA PRO A 32 0.54 22.13 2.41
C PRO A 32 1.44 22.10 1.17
N GLU A 33 2.25 23.13 0.96
CA GLU A 33 3.21 23.19 -0.16
C GLU A 33 4.29 22.10 0.00
N LEU A 34 4.77 21.90 1.24
CA LEU A 34 5.69 20.80 1.53
C LEU A 34 5.04 19.43 1.30
N ILE A 35 3.77 19.25 1.70
CA ILE A 35 3.04 18.00 1.46
C ILE A 35 2.97 17.71 -0.04
N TYR A 36 2.54 18.68 -0.85
CA TYR A 36 2.45 18.55 -2.30
C TYR A 36 3.80 18.22 -2.92
N ASN A 37 4.85 19.01 -2.61
CA ASN A 37 6.18 18.80 -3.17
C ASN A 37 6.79 17.44 -2.79
N LYS A 38 6.44 16.88 -1.63
CA LYS A 38 6.88 15.54 -1.22
C LYS A 38 6.04 14.44 -1.84
N SER A 39 4.72 14.61 -1.98
CA SER A 39 3.85 13.60 -2.59
C SER A 39 4.18 13.38 -4.07
N ILE A 40 4.47 14.44 -4.83
CA ILE A 40 4.82 14.32 -6.26
C ILE A 40 6.11 13.51 -6.49
N ALA A 41 7.05 13.53 -5.53
CA ALA A 41 8.29 12.76 -5.65
C ALA A 41 8.04 11.24 -5.63
N PHE A 42 6.90 10.80 -5.10
CA PHE A 42 6.48 9.41 -5.03
C PHE A 42 5.74 8.93 -6.29
N GLU A 43 5.22 9.84 -7.13
CA GLU A 43 4.44 9.49 -8.33
C GLU A 43 5.19 8.55 -9.27
N ARG A 44 6.51 8.69 -9.38
CA ARG A 44 7.35 7.81 -10.22
C ARG A 44 7.27 6.32 -9.84
N TYR A 45 6.91 6.01 -8.60
CA TYR A 45 6.73 4.63 -8.12
C TYR A 45 5.28 4.16 -8.22
N CYS A 46 4.34 5.06 -8.49
CA CYS A 46 2.90 4.78 -8.61
C CYS A 46 2.52 4.55 -10.07
N ARG A 47 2.82 3.36 -10.57
CA ARG A 47 2.71 3.02 -12.01
C ARG A 47 1.37 2.41 -12.42
N HIS A 48 0.54 2.00 -11.45
CA HIS A 48 -0.75 1.36 -11.70
C HIS A 48 -1.85 1.97 -10.83
N TYR A 49 -3.09 1.83 -11.30
CA TYR A 49 -4.28 2.36 -10.63
C TYR A 49 -4.94 1.31 -9.72
N ILE A 50 -5.66 1.80 -8.71
CA ILE A 50 -6.63 1.00 -7.97
C ILE A 50 -7.97 1.13 -8.71
N ASP A 51 -8.41 0.06 -9.35
CA ASP A 51 -9.71 0.01 -10.02
C ASP A 51 -10.78 -0.65 -9.14
N SER A 52 -12.03 -0.67 -9.63
CA SER A 52 -13.16 -1.26 -8.90
C SER A 52 -13.02 -2.76 -8.63
N ARG A 53 -12.22 -3.49 -9.42
CA ARG A 53 -11.99 -4.94 -9.22
C ARG A 53 -11.14 -5.16 -7.99
N ILE A 54 -10.08 -4.37 -7.80
CA ILE A 54 -9.25 -4.41 -6.59
C ILE A 54 -10.10 -4.14 -5.34
N ILE A 55 -11.00 -3.15 -5.40
CA ILE A 55 -11.92 -2.85 -4.29
C ILE A 55 -12.91 -3.98 -4.04
N SER A 56 -13.46 -4.58 -5.10
CA SER A 56 -14.38 -5.72 -4.98
C SER A 56 -13.68 -6.93 -4.35
N ASP A 57 -12.47 -7.25 -4.80
CA ASP A 57 -11.69 -8.38 -4.26
C ASP A 57 -11.29 -8.14 -2.80
N ALA A 58 -10.95 -6.90 -2.45
CA ALA A 58 -10.64 -6.53 -1.07
C ALA A 58 -11.86 -6.63 -0.17
N THR A 59 -13.02 -6.15 -0.63
CA THR A 59 -14.30 -6.22 0.07
C THR A 59 -14.74 -7.68 0.26
N PHE A 60 -14.58 -8.51 -0.77
CA PHE A 60 -14.86 -9.94 -0.69
C PHE A 60 -13.98 -10.63 0.35
N LEU A 61 -12.67 -10.38 0.34
CA LEU A 61 -11.78 -10.94 1.36
C LEU A 61 -12.14 -10.44 2.76
N ALA A 62 -12.37 -9.13 2.92
CA ALA A 62 -12.77 -8.52 4.19
C ALA A 62 -14.03 -9.16 4.78
N SER A 63 -14.99 -9.54 3.92
CA SER A 63 -16.20 -10.23 4.35
C SER A 63 -15.96 -11.67 4.81
N GLN A 64 -14.94 -12.36 4.28
CA GLN A 64 -14.60 -13.72 4.69
C GLN A 64 -13.90 -13.77 6.05
N ILE A 65 -13.19 -12.69 6.42
CA ILE A 65 -12.35 -12.63 7.63
C ILE A 65 -12.87 -11.63 8.67
N ASP A 66 -14.08 -11.08 8.48
CA ASP A 66 -14.72 -10.06 9.32
C ASP A 66 -13.79 -8.88 9.67
N SER A 67 -13.12 -8.32 8.66
CA SER A 67 -12.05 -7.32 8.85
C SER A 67 -12.26 -6.04 8.02
N PHE A 68 -13.50 -5.57 7.93
CA PHE A 68 -13.82 -4.30 7.24
C PHE A 68 -13.13 -3.08 7.85
N GLY A 69 -12.79 -3.11 9.14
CA GLY A 69 -12.02 -2.05 9.80
C GLY A 69 -10.62 -1.82 9.21
N ASN A 70 -10.04 -2.85 8.57
CA ASN A 70 -8.71 -2.83 7.98
C ASN A 70 -8.77 -2.90 6.44
N ILE A 71 -9.84 -2.36 5.84
CA ILE A 71 -10.06 -2.48 4.39
C ILE A 71 -8.90 -1.89 3.57
N ASN A 72 -8.25 -0.83 4.06
CA ASN A 72 -7.09 -0.23 3.36
C ASN A 72 -5.92 -1.21 3.26
N ASP A 73 -5.61 -1.95 4.31
CA ASP A 73 -4.55 -2.97 4.30
C ASP A 73 -4.88 -4.10 3.32
N ILE A 74 -6.15 -4.49 3.26
CA ILE A 74 -6.62 -5.49 2.32
C ILE A 74 -6.56 -4.96 0.87
N VAL A 75 -6.86 -3.68 0.64
CA VAL A 75 -6.70 -3.03 -0.67
C VAL A 75 -5.22 -2.99 -1.08
N HIS A 76 -4.30 -2.64 -0.16
CA HIS A 76 -2.86 -2.69 -0.41
C HIS A 76 -2.41 -4.11 -0.79
N LEU A 77 -2.90 -5.12 -0.08
CA LEU A 77 -2.65 -6.53 -0.42
C LEU A 77 -3.15 -6.88 -1.83
N LYS A 78 -4.41 -6.59 -2.16
CA LYS A 78 -4.98 -6.93 -3.47
C LYS A 78 -4.34 -6.15 -4.61
N TYR A 79 -3.95 -4.91 -4.37
CA TYR A 79 -3.14 -4.15 -5.31
C TYR A 79 -1.77 -4.81 -5.53
N ALA A 80 -1.07 -5.21 -4.46
CA ALA A 80 0.22 -5.87 -4.57
C ALA A 80 0.13 -7.24 -5.26
N GLU A 81 -0.92 -8.03 -5.02
CA GLU A 81 -1.13 -9.32 -5.70
C GLU A 81 -1.25 -9.19 -7.23
N ASN A 82 -1.68 -8.03 -7.73
CA ASN A 82 -1.82 -7.78 -9.16
C ASN A 82 -0.52 -7.34 -9.85
N TYR A 83 0.40 -6.72 -9.11
CA TYR A 83 1.53 -6.00 -9.73
C TYR A 83 2.90 -6.31 -9.13
N CYS A 84 2.95 -7.03 -8.01
CA CYS A 84 4.16 -7.31 -7.26
C CYS A 84 4.30 -8.81 -6.98
N THR A 85 5.53 -9.26 -6.76
CA THR A 85 5.82 -10.61 -6.23
C THR A 85 5.94 -10.63 -4.70
N LYS A 86 6.10 -9.45 -4.09
CA LYS A 86 6.30 -9.26 -2.66
C LYS A 86 5.68 -7.94 -2.19
N LEU A 87 5.05 -7.96 -1.02
CA LEU A 87 4.63 -6.78 -0.25
C LEU A 87 5.62 -6.58 0.91
N ILE A 88 6.14 -5.36 1.06
CA ILE A 88 7.06 -4.98 2.13
C ILE A 88 6.38 -3.93 3.00
N THR A 89 6.32 -4.15 4.31
CA THR A 89 5.67 -3.23 5.25
C THR A 89 6.36 -3.23 6.62
N TYR A 90 6.14 -2.19 7.41
CA TYR A 90 6.48 -2.17 8.85
C TYR A 90 5.28 -2.57 9.72
N ASP A 91 4.10 -2.75 9.12
CA ASP A 91 2.88 -3.05 9.84
C ASP A 91 2.76 -4.55 10.14
N ALA A 92 2.86 -4.90 11.42
CA ALA A 92 2.75 -6.27 11.90
C ALA A 92 1.34 -6.86 11.71
N ASP A 93 0.29 -6.04 11.53
CA ASP A 93 -1.07 -6.53 11.33
C ASP A 93 -1.23 -7.28 10.00
N PHE A 94 -0.34 -7.06 9.03
CA PHE A 94 -0.27 -7.86 7.80
C PHE A 94 0.06 -9.34 8.05
N ASN A 95 0.54 -9.73 9.25
CA ASN A 95 0.67 -11.15 9.60
C ASN A 95 -0.68 -11.88 9.53
N LYS A 96 -1.78 -11.20 9.85
CA LYS A 96 -3.14 -11.78 9.79
C LYS A 96 -3.58 -12.04 8.35
N LEU A 97 -2.98 -11.33 7.38
CA LEU A 97 -3.31 -11.43 5.97
C LEU A 97 -2.44 -12.45 5.21
N LYS A 98 -1.31 -12.88 5.76
CA LYS A 98 -0.42 -13.89 5.15
C LYS A 98 -1.14 -15.16 4.69
N PRO A 99 -2.07 -15.78 5.45
CA PRO A 99 -2.76 -16.99 5.01
C PRO A 99 -3.64 -16.80 3.76
N PHE A 100 -4.00 -15.56 3.44
CA PHE A 100 -4.89 -15.20 2.33
C PHE A 100 -4.16 -14.55 1.14
N SER A 101 -2.83 -14.42 1.24
CA SER A 101 -2.01 -13.78 0.24
C SER A 101 -1.54 -14.75 -0.83
N LYS A 102 -1.50 -14.29 -2.07
CA LYS A 102 -0.87 -14.99 -3.21
C LYS A 102 0.61 -14.64 -3.39
N ILE A 103 1.13 -13.70 -2.59
CA ILE A 103 2.49 -13.15 -2.71
C ILE A 103 3.22 -13.25 -1.37
N GLU A 104 4.53 -13.05 -1.40
CA GLU A 104 5.30 -12.96 -0.16
C GLU A 104 4.97 -11.66 0.58
N ILE A 105 4.78 -11.73 1.90
CA ILE A 105 4.65 -10.54 2.76
C ILE A 105 5.84 -10.50 3.70
N ASP A 106 6.71 -9.51 3.48
CA ASP A 106 7.89 -9.23 4.29
C ASP A 106 7.59 -8.07 5.24
N ILE A 107 7.66 -8.36 6.55
CA ILE A 107 7.37 -7.39 7.61
C ILE A 107 8.69 -7.03 8.26
N LEU A 108 9.09 -5.78 8.07
CA LEU A 108 10.34 -5.23 8.57
C LEU A 108 10.25 -4.93 10.06
N SER A 109 11.34 -5.25 10.79
CA SER A 109 11.53 -5.00 12.22
C SER A 109 12.35 -3.73 12.48
#